data_AF-A0A7S2X1Y6-F1
#
_entry.id   AF-A0A7S2X1Y6-F1
#
_cell.length_a   1.000
_cell.length_b   1.000
_cell.length_c   1.000
_cell.angle_alpha   90.00
_cell.angle_beta   90.00
_cell.angle_gamma   90.00
#
_symmetry.space_group_name_H-M   'P 1'
#
loop_
_entity.id
_entity.type
_entity.pdbx_description
1 polymer ?
#
loop_
_entity_poly.entity_id
_entity_poly.type
_entity_poly.pdbx_seq_one_letter_code
_entity_poly.pdbx_strand_id
1 'polypeptide(L)'
;MMMETSPEVVVPKGGVMTSLLVLVAHSGRAYELEASPTTKVSKVQTALENLTGVPLNQQILTLDGAKLDSDKTFGAYGLDEDKFADKEGEGTKVFFYSKSNLVPNSLPPKPEVLPALKIQFPQASSYQPHQERLPLQESSSPHVRNLPKYERNFCFHLAKAKAQIEASAEYLRICEKLLAEQEVQALAIDSAQENVDKHYAYIATVYEKFQSRFLEQIEENEKLLGDFMPELEGLEKAETHRVVKEAGINSITDLVPKEQLCKWHAQCSTMHAQFKPKAKELSSLFGSVKNDVEALFMTVPSVDITKLSERLQTNQQLLLEMSSICEVLEKDWNLSKDQLERAMGQAAQNQTQSFLGECVALESVNEVHAKSHVPRLEECAKILERFAKHCIDCKNAMSRCVHSQMKSIAQLQNRISITRNKLSAYREVAKKIEDACAHLKLVYHIPSAYYSCLEEVIRRRSFADTFAQHAQKFAESMSALRRNEEVARQNFEQKYEGLLPQELILALKLHLAPPICEVHVSPNEYSEMNISEADAKRQQP
;
A
#
# COMPACT_ATOMS: atom_id res chain seq x y z
N MET A 1 -54.04 -6.43 15.83
CA MET A 1 -53.86 -7.35 14.68
C MET A 1 -52.48 -7.02 14.10
N MET A 2 -51.57 -7.99 14.19
CA MET A 2 -50.15 -7.99 13.79
C MET A 2 -49.25 -6.93 14.48
N MET A 3 -48.73 -7.33 15.64
CA MET A 3 -47.49 -6.77 16.22
C MET A 3 -46.33 -7.38 15.44
N GLU A 4 -45.55 -6.56 14.73
CA GLU A 4 -44.24 -6.98 14.21
C GLU A 4 -43.23 -6.91 15.35
N THR A 5 -42.78 -8.09 15.73
CA THR A 5 -41.72 -8.36 16.71
C THR A 5 -40.40 -7.79 16.24
N SER A 6 -39.72 -7.06 17.13
CA SER A 6 -38.27 -6.82 17.09
C SER A 6 -37.50 -8.10 16.77
N PRO A 7 -36.36 -8.06 16.06
CA PRO A 7 -35.58 -9.26 15.81
C PRO A 7 -35.08 -9.82 17.14
N GLU A 8 -35.67 -10.95 17.54
CA GLU A 8 -35.30 -11.74 18.69
C GLU A 8 -33.91 -12.33 18.44
N VAL A 9 -32.94 -11.96 19.27
CA VAL A 9 -31.61 -12.57 19.29
C VAL A 9 -31.78 -13.99 19.82
N VAL A 10 -31.87 -14.96 18.90
CA VAL A 10 -31.79 -16.37 19.24
C VAL A 10 -30.32 -16.67 19.58
N VAL A 11 -30.01 -16.80 20.88
CA VAL A 11 -28.71 -17.29 21.35
C VAL A 11 -28.81 -18.82 21.52
N PRO A 12 -28.17 -19.64 20.66
CA PRO A 12 -27.96 -21.03 20.97
C PRO A 12 -26.84 -21.14 22.03
N LYS A 13 -27.09 -21.92 23.07
CA LYS A 13 -26.08 -22.25 24.08
C LYS A 13 -25.01 -23.17 23.46
N GLY A 14 -23.75 -22.72 23.46
CA GLY A 14 -22.56 -23.57 23.33
C GLY A 14 -21.78 -23.41 22.02
N GLY A 15 -20.82 -22.49 22.01
CA GLY A 15 -19.82 -22.29 20.95
C GLY A 15 -19.33 -20.85 20.95
N VAL A 16 -18.03 -20.60 20.94
CA VAL A 16 -17.48 -19.24 20.79
C VAL A 16 -17.88 -18.76 19.39
N MET A 17 -18.86 -17.86 19.30
CA MET A 17 -19.28 -17.24 18.04
C MET A 17 -18.13 -16.36 17.55
N THR A 18 -17.48 -16.76 16.45
CA THR A 18 -16.46 -15.96 15.76
C THR A 18 -17.18 -15.12 14.70
N SER A 19 -17.14 -13.80 14.85
CA SER A 19 -17.82 -12.87 13.95
C SER A 19 -16.82 -12.02 13.16
N LEU A 20 -17.15 -11.72 11.92
CA LEU A 20 -16.36 -10.92 11.00
C LEU A 20 -17.12 -9.66 10.64
N LEU A 21 -16.53 -8.51 10.93
CA LEU A 21 -17.10 -7.22 10.57
C LEU A 21 -16.70 -6.85 9.13
N VAL A 22 -17.70 -6.83 8.24
CA VAL A 22 -17.54 -6.40 6.85
C VAL A 22 -18.13 -5.01 6.64
N LEU A 23 -17.28 -4.09 6.19
CA LEU A 23 -17.58 -2.68 5.97
C LEU A 23 -17.79 -2.38 4.49
N VAL A 24 -19.01 -2.02 4.09
CA VAL A 24 -19.36 -1.75 2.68
C VAL A 24 -19.03 -0.31 2.32
N ALA A 25 -17.95 -0.12 1.54
CA ALA A 25 -17.43 1.20 1.21
C ALA A 25 -18.47 2.13 0.56
N HIS A 26 -19.24 1.64 -0.41
CA HIS A 26 -20.13 2.51 -1.19
C HIS A 26 -21.43 2.90 -0.46
N SER A 27 -21.91 2.07 0.47
CA SER A 27 -23.16 2.34 1.21
C SER A 27 -22.89 2.81 2.64
N GLY A 28 -21.74 2.50 3.22
CA GLY A 28 -21.46 2.71 4.64
C GLY A 28 -22.01 1.62 5.56
N ARG A 29 -22.76 0.65 5.03
CA ARG A 29 -23.33 -0.41 5.87
C ARG A 29 -22.25 -1.33 6.41
N ALA A 30 -22.40 -1.72 7.66
CA ALA A 30 -21.60 -2.75 8.30
C ALA A 30 -22.43 -4.04 8.44
N TYR A 31 -21.82 -5.18 8.16
CA TYR A 31 -22.41 -6.50 8.34
C TYR A 31 -21.52 -7.34 9.24
N GLU A 32 -22.10 -7.88 10.30
CA GLU A 32 -21.45 -8.87 11.14
C GLU A 32 -21.81 -10.27 10.62
N LEU A 33 -20.80 -11.03 10.20
CA LEU A 33 -20.98 -12.33 9.54
C LEU A 33 -20.24 -13.43 10.31
N GLU A 34 -20.87 -14.60 10.45
CA GLU A 34 -20.22 -15.75 11.07
C GLU A 34 -19.07 -16.28 10.19
N ALA A 35 -17.84 -16.18 10.70
CA ALA A 35 -16.66 -16.67 10.02
C ALA A 35 -15.53 -16.98 11.03
N SER A 36 -14.68 -17.93 10.65
CA SER A 36 -13.53 -18.38 11.42
C SER A 36 -12.24 -18.34 10.57
N PRO A 37 -11.05 -18.54 11.16
CA PRO A 37 -9.80 -18.64 10.39
C PRO A 37 -9.82 -19.71 9.29
N THR A 38 -10.60 -20.77 9.45
CA THR A 38 -10.74 -21.86 8.46
C THR A 38 -11.81 -21.59 7.41
N THR A 39 -12.61 -20.53 7.59
CA THR A 39 -13.67 -20.17 6.64
C THR A 39 -13.04 -19.63 5.35
N LYS A 40 -13.53 -20.12 4.19
CA LYS A 40 -13.15 -19.59 2.88
C LYS A 40 -13.78 -18.22 2.63
N VAL A 41 -13.04 -17.34 1.98
CA VAL A 41 -13.49 -16.00 1.59
C VAL A 41 -14.77 -16.07 0.72
N SER A 42 -14.87 -17.05 -0.18
CA SER A 42 -16.06 -17.29 -1.02
C SER A 42 -17.36 -17.49 -0.23
N LYS A 43 -17.32 -18.08 0.97
CA LYS A 43 -18.50 -18.25 1.83
C LYS A 43 -19.04 -16.89 2.27
N VAL A 44 -18.16 -15.99 2.71
CA VAL A 44 -18.51 -14.62 3.09
C VAL A 44 -19.00 -13.82 1.89
N GLN A 45 -18.36 -13.95 0.73
CA GLN A 45 -18.81 -13.29 -0.49
C GLN A 45 -20.22 -13.73 -0.93
N THR A 46 -20.56 -15.00 -0.75
CA THR A 46 -21.91 -15.52 -1.02
C THR A 46 -22.95 -14.91 -0.08
N ALA A 47 -22.63 -14.76 1.21
CA ALA A 47 -23.50 -14.07 2.16
C ALA A 47 -23.70 -12.59 1.77
N LEU A 48 -22.61 -11.92 1.36
CA LEU A 48 -22.67 -10.52 0.91
C LEU A 48 -23.45 -10.34 -0.40
N GLU A 49 -23.44 -11.31 -1.30
CA GLU A 49 -24.27 -11.28 -2.52
C GLU A 49 -25.76 -11.19 -2.16
N ASN A 50 -26.21 -11.99 -1.18
CA ASN A 50 -27.59 -11.96 -0.69
C ASN A 50 -27.94 -10.64 0.02
N LEU A 51 -27.01 -10.07 0.79
CA LEU A 51 -27.24 -8.86 1.58
C LEU A 51 -27.14 -7.56 0.77
N THR A 52 -26.28 -7.54 -0.24
CA THR A 52 -25.95 -6.32 -1.01
C THR A 52 -26.49 -6.35 -2.45
N GLY A 53 -26.84 -7.53 -2.97
CA GLY A 53 -27.19 -7.74 -4.37
C GLY A 53 -26.02 -7.63 -5.35
N VAL A 54 -24.77 -7.51 -4.87
CA VAL A 54 -23.58 -7.40 -5.71
C VAL A 54 -23.09 -8.81 -6.08
N PRO A 55 -23.03 -9.16 -7.38
CA PRO A 55 -22.64 -10.49 -7.79
C PRO A 55 -21.20 -10.84 -7.40
N LEU A 56 -20.92 -12.11 -7.08
CA LEU A 56 -19.60 -12.62 -6.67
C LEU A 56 -18.43 -12.08 -7.53
N ASN A 57 -18.59 -12.07 -8.86
CA ASN A 57 -17.55 -11.61 -9.80
C ASN A 57 -17.30 -10.08 -9.76
N GLN A 58 -18.23 -9.31 -9.19
CA GLN A 58 -18.14 -7.86 -8.97
C GLN A 58 -17.63 -7.51 -7.58
N GLN A 59 -17.46 -8.47 -6.67
CA GLN A 59 -17.01 -8.21 -5.32
C GLN A 59 -15.49 -8.07 -5.22
N ILE A 60 -15.04 -7.13 -4.40
CA ILE A 60 -13.66 -7.01 -3.93
C ILE A 60 -13.70 -6.92 -2.41
N LEU A 61 -13.05 -7.86 -1.74
CA LEU A 61 -12.80 -7.79 -0.30
C LEU A 61 -11.33 -7.45 -0.07
N THR A 62 -11.05 -6.59 0.89
CA THR A 62 -9.69 -6.26 1.29
C THR A 62 -9.52 -6.31 2.80
N LEU A 63 -8.33 -6.70 3.23
CA LEU A 63 -7.88 -6.71 4.61
C LEU A 63 -6.48 -6.10 4.66
N ASP A 64 -6.25 -5.10 5.50
CA ASP A 64 -4.96 -4.40 5.63
C ASP A 64 -4.36 -3.95 4.29
N GLY A 65 -5.23 -3.52 3.37
CA GLY A 65 -4.88 -3.14 1.99
C GLY A 65 -4.67 -4.32 1.02
N ALA A 66 -4.55 -5.55 1.51
CA ALA A 66 -4.42 -6.75 0.68
C ALA A 66 -5.79 -7.24 0.18
N LYS A 67 -5.87 -7.52 -1.12
CA LYS A 67 -7.06 -8.14 -1.71
C LYS A 67 -7.20 -9.60 -1.27
N LEU A 68 -8.39 -9.96 -0.82
CA LEU A 68 -8.74 -11.33 -0.46
C LEU A 68 -9.12 -12.16 -1.69
N ASP A 69 -8.60 -13.38 -1.74
CA ASP A 69 -8.80 -14.37 -2.78
C ASP A 69 -9.90 -15.33 -2.35
N SER A 70 -10.89 -15.52 -3.23
CA SER A 70 -12.10 -16.33 -2.99
C SER A 70 -11.79 -17.78 -2.60
N ASP A 71 -10.67 -18.32 -3.09
CA ASP A 71 -10.27 -19.72 -2.87
C ASP A 71 -9.52 -19.94 -1.56
N LYS A 72 -9.01 -18.86 -0.94
CA LYS A 72 -8.24 -18.92 0.32
C LYS A 72 -9.13 -18.80 1.55
N THR A 73 -8.60 -19.25 2.67
CA THR A 73 -9.22 -19.06 4.00
C THR A 73 -8.75 -17.75 4.62
N PHE A 74 -9.51 -17.22 5.59
CA PHE A 74 -9.11 -16.01 6.32
C PHE A 74 -7.80 -16.18 7.10
N GLY A 75 -7.53 -17.39 7.61
CA GLY A 75 -6.25 -17.71 8.27
C GLY A 75 -5.03 -17.59 7.36
N ALA A 76 -5.20 -17.75 6.04
CA ALA A 76 -4.12 -17.51 5.07
C ALA A 76 -3.69 -16.03 5.00
N TYR A 77 -4.51 -15.13 5.55
CA TYR A 77 -4.24 -13.70 5.66
C TYR A 77 -3.85 -13.27 7.08
N GLY A 78 -3.54 -14.23 7.97
CA GLY A 78 -3.08 -13.93 9.33
C GLY A 78 -4.21 -13.54 10.29
N LEU A 79 -5.46 -13.92 9.99
CA LEU A 79 -6.58 -13.85 10.92
C LEU A 79 -6.63 -15.11 11.77
N ASP A 80 -6.22 -14.99 13.02
CA ASP A 80 -6.30 -16.02 14.06
C ASP A 80 -7.58 -15.87 14.89
N GLU A 81 -7.85 -16.84 15.76
CA GLU A 81 -9.09 -16.85 16.56
C GLU A 81 -9.22 -15.60 17.45
N ASP A 82 -8.11 -15.07 17.96
CA ASP A 82 -8.09 -13.87 18.80
C ASP A 82 -8.52 -12.62 18.02
N LYS A 83 -8.08 -12.46 16.77
CA LYS A 83 -8.47 -11.36 15.89
C LYS A 83 -9.93 -11.39 15.41
N PHE A 84 -10.55 -12.57 15.40
CA PHE A 84 -12.00 -12.73 15.18
C PHE A 84 -12.81 -12.52 16.44
N ALA A 85 -12.22 -12.75 17.62
CA ALA A 85 -12.90 -12.71 18.91
C ALA A 85 -12.80 -11.35 19.62
N ASP A 86 -12.25 -10.32 18.97
CA ASP A 86 -11.97 -9.05 19.60
C ASP A 86 -13.26 -8.30 19.99
N LYS A 87 -13.55 -8.29 21.30
CA LYS A 87 -14.81 -7.81 21.91
C LYS A 87 -14.83 -6.29 22.12
N GLU A 88 -13.71 -5.59 21.89
CA GLU A 88 -13.58 -4.17 22.20
C GLU A 88 -13.88 -3.24 21.01
N GLY A 89 -14.30 -3.77 19.86
CA GLY A 89 -14.70 -2.96 18.70
C GLY A 89 -13.53 -2.50 17.82
N GLU A 90 -12.29 -2.86 18.17
CA GLU A 90 -11.10 -2.75 17.31
C GLU A 90 -10.89 -3.99 16.40
N GLY A 91 -11.84 -4.92 16.42
CA GLY A 91 -11.79 -6.16 15.65
C GLY A 91 -11.48 -5.94 14.16
N THR A 92 -10.89 -6.96 13.55
CA THR A 92 -10.33 -6.87 12.21
C THR A 92 -11.38 -6.48 11.17
N LYS A 93 -11.21 -5.31 10.54
CA LYS A 93 -12.15 -4.74 9.57
C LYS A 93 -11.86 -5.26 8.17
N VAL A 94 -12.82 -5.96 7.57
CA VAL A 94 -12.76 -6.32 6.16
C VAL A 94 -13.55 -5.31 5.35
N PHE A 95 -12.93 -4.65 4.38
CA PHE A 95 -13.60 -3.70 3.51
C PHE A 95 -14.14 -4.38 2.26
N PHE A 96 -15.35 -3.98 1.87
CA PHE A 96 -16.05 -4.49 0.72
C PHE A 96 -16.30 -3.39 -0.32
N TYR A 97 -15.83 -3.62 -1.53
CA TYR A 97 -15.97 -2.74 -2.69
C TYR A 97 -16.68 -3.46 -3.83
N SER A 98 -17.47 -2.72 -4.61
CA SER A 98 -18.07 -3.23 -5.84
C SER A 98 -17.30 -2.73 -7.06
N LYS A 99 -16.80 -3.64 -7.89
CA LYS A 99 -16.12 -3.34 -9.17
C LYS A 99 -16.97 -2.46 -10.08
N SER A 100 -18.28 -2.65 -10.08
CA SER A 100 -19.21 -1.86 -10.88
C SER A 100 -19.17 -0.37 -10.55
N ASN A 101 -18.74 -0.01 -9.34
CA ASN A 101 -18.65 1.38 -8.90
C ASN A 101 -17.28 2.00 -9.25
N LEU A 102 -16.26 1.17 -9.51
CA LEU A 102 -14.89 1.58 -9.78
C LEU A 102 -14.62 1.90 -11.25
N VAL A 103 -15.52 1.50 -12.17
CA VAL A 103 -15.33 1.76 -13.60
C VAL A 103 -15.55 3.24 -13.96
N PRO A 104 -14.87 3.79 -14.99
CA PRO A 104 -14.97 5.22 -15.33
C PRO A 104 -16.40 5.72 -15.60
N ASN A 105 -17.24 4.87 -16.20
CA ASN A 105 -18.62 5.21 -16.59
C ASN A 105 -19.67 4.71 -15.59
N SER A 106 -19.27 4.41 -14.35
CA SER A 106 -20.22 4.00 -13.30
C SER A 106 -21.19 5.14 -12.98
N LEU A 107 -22.46 4.77 -12.79
CA LEU A 107 -23.51 5.72 -12.41
C LEU A 107 -23.31 6.21 -10.97
N PRO A 108 -23.63 7.48 -10.68
CA PRO A 108 -23.58 7.99 -9.32
C PRO A 108 -24.55 7.22 -8.40
N PRO A 109 -24.25 7.15 -7.09
CA PRO A 109 -25.11 6.48 -6.14
C PRO A 109 -26.50 7.14 -6.11
N LYS A 110 -27.54 6.31 -6.00
CA LYS A 110 -28.92 6.80 -5.86
C LYS A 110 -29.06 7.57 -4.55
N PRO A 111 -29.68 8.77 -4.55
CA PRO A 111 -29.89 9.52 -3.32
C PRO A 111 -30.76 8.74 -2.33
N GLU A 112 -30.33 8.70 -1.09
CA GLU A 112 -31.15 8.28 0.04
C GLU A 112 -32.18 9.36 0.36
N VAL A 113 -33.39 8.92 0.75
CA VAL A 113 -34.50 9.80 1.11
C VAL A 113 -34.94 9.51 2.53
N LEU A 114 -35.30 10.56 3.26
CA LEU A 114 -35.81 10.44 4.61
C LEU A 114 -37.16 9.69 4.58
N PRO A 115 -37.35 8.62 5.38
CA PRO A 115 -38.64 7.94 5.49
C PRO A 115 -39.74 8.91 5.96
N ALA A 116 -40.91 8.82 5.32
CA ALA A 116 -42.07 9.60 5.74
C ALA A 116 -42.68 9.01 7.03
N LEU A 117 -42.37 9.60 8.18
CA LEU A 117 -42.95 9.19 9.45
C LEU A 117 -44.42 9.64 9.53
N LYS A 118 -45.34 8.69 9.72
CA LYS A 118 -46.78 8.96 9.89
C LYS A 118 -47.07 9.21 11.35
N ILE A 119 -47.02 10.47 11.78
CA ILE A 119 -47.40 10.86 13.15
C ILE A 119 -48.92 10.89 13.26
N GLN A 120 -49.49 10.02 14.09
CA GLN A 120 -50.93 10.04 14.38
C GLN A 120 -51.18 11.00 15.54
N PHE A 121 -51.69 12.19 15.22
CA PHE A 121 -52.19 13.10 16.25
C PHE A 121 -53.61 12.71 16.65
N PRO A 122 -53.95 12.68 17.95
CA PRO A 122 -55.32 12.49 18.39
C PRO A 122 -56.19 13.60 17.79
N GLN A 123 -57.34 13.26 17.20
CA GLN A 123 -58.26 14.30 16.74
C GLN A 123 -58.98 14.91 17.95
N ALA A 124 -59.12 16.24 17.98
CA ALA A 124 -59.85 16.88 19.07
C ALA A 124 -61.26 16.28 19.25
N SER A 125 -61.92 15.88 18.16
CA SER A 125 -63.27 15.31 18.09
C SER A 125 -63.43 13.90 18.67
N SER A 126 -62.35 13.16 18.95
CA SER A 126 -62.45 11.80 19.52
C SER A 126 -62.85 11.78 20.99
N TYR A 127 -62.79 12.92 21.67
CA TYR A 127 -63.24 13.08 23.06
C TYR A 127 -64.71 13.50 23.09
N GLN A 128 -65.60 12.53 23.26
CA GLN A 128 -67.02 12.79 23.48
C GLN A 128 -67.23 13.35 24.89
N PRO A 129 -67.98 14.46 25.07
CA PRO A 129 -68.41 14.88 26.39
C PRO A 129 -69.36 13.81 26.95
N HIS A 130 -68.94 13.10 27.99
CA HIS A 130 -69.85 12.23 28.73
C HIS A 130 -71.00 13.06 29.30
N GLN A 131 -72.25 12.62 29.08
CA GLN A 131 -73.46 13.27 29.61
C GLN A 131 -73.44 13.41 31.15
N GLU A 132 -72.58 12.65 31.84
CA GLU A 132 -72.34 12.68 33.29
C GLU A 132 -71.72 14.00 33.81
N ARG A 133 -71.29 14.91 32.92
CA ARG A 133 -70.59 16.16 33.29
C ARG A 133 -71.51 17.40 33.38
N LEU A 134 -72.83 17.21 33.22
CA LEU A 134 -73.88 18.24 33.32
C LEU A 134 -73.88 19.05 34.65
N PRO A 135 -73.67 18.45 35.84
CA PRO A 135 -73.72 19.20 37.12
C PRO A 135 -72.68 20.33 37.24
N LEU A 136 -71.54 20.20 36.54
CA LEU A 136 -70.49 21.22 36.53
C LEU A 136 -70.80 22.37 35.56
N GLN A 137 -71.66 22.14 34.56
CA GLN A 137 -72.06 23.15 33.58
C GLN A 137 -73.03 24.17 34.17
N GLU A 138 -73.79 23.78 35.19
CA GLU A 138 -74.76 24.62 35.91
C GLU A 138 -74.11 25.51 37.00
N SER A 139 -72.79 25.37 37.22
CA SER A 139 -72.06 26.17 38.21
C SER A 139 -72.00 27.66 37.83
N SER A 140 -72.15 28.52 38.85
CA SER A 140 -72.01 29.97 38.74
C SER A 140 -70.58 30.43 38.47
N SER A 141 -69.57 29.60 38.80
CA SER A 141 -68.16 29.91 38.56
C SER A 141 -67.70 29.47 37.16
N PRO A 142 -67.05 30.35 36.37
CA PRO A 142 -66.52 30.01 35.06
C PRO A 142 -65.36 29.00 35.12
N HIS A 143 -64.57 28.99 36.19
CA HIS A 143 -63.44 28.06 36.36
C HIS A 143 -63.94 26.62 36.55
N VAL A 144 -65.04 26.43 37.30
CA VAL A 144 -65.68 25.12 37.51
C VAL A 144 -66.30 24.60 36.20
N ARG A 145 -66.92 25.49 35.42
CA ARG A 145 -67.50 25.15 34.11
C ARG A 145 -66.45 24.70 33.09
N ASN A 146 -65.23 25.23 33.19
CA ASN A 146 -64.12 24.93 32.28
C ASN A 146 -63.33 23.67 32.67
N LEU A 147 -63.57 23.07 33.83
CA LEU A 147 -62.81 21.90 34.30
C LEU A 147 -62.81 20.71 33.32
N PRO A 148 -63.96 20.30 32.71
CA PRO A 148 -63.97 19.28 31.67
C PRO A 148 -63.16 19.66 30.41
N LYS A 149 -63.03 20.95 30.11
CA LYS A 149 -62.25 21.46 28.98
C LYS A 149 -60.75 21.37 29.28
N TYR A 150 -60.32 21.67 30.50
CA TYR A 150 -58.92 21.54 30.91
C TYR A 150 -58.46 20.07 30.87
N GLU A 151 -59.25 19.14 31.39
CA GLU A 151 -58.96 17.69 31.34
C GLU A 151 -58.76 17.19 29.90
N ARG A 152 -59.69 17.54 29.00
CA ARG A 152 -59.59 17.21 27.57
C ARG A 152 -58.36 17.84 26.92
N ASN A 153 -58.07 19.11 27.20
CA ASN A 153 -56.89 19.78 26.69
C ASN A 153 -55.60 19.10 27.17
N PHE A 154 -55.53 18.69 28.44
CA PHE A 154 -54.34 18.06 29.01
C PHE A 154 -54.13 16.68 28.41
N CYS A 155 -55.20 15.91 28.24
CA CYS A 155 -55.15 14.62 27.55
C CYS A 155 -54.68 14.77 26.10
N PHE A 156 -55.19 15.79 25.39
CA PHE A 156 -54.76 16.11 24.04
C PHE A 156 -53.28 16.55 23.98
N HIS A 157 -52.83 17.42 24.89
CA HIS A 157 -51.43 17.87 24.95
C HIS A 157 -50.49 16.70 25.26
N LEU A 158 -50.84 15.84 26.21
CA LEU A 158 -50.06 14.64 26.55
C LEU A 158 -49.95 13.69 25.37
N ALA A 159 -51.07 13.38 24.72
CA ALA A 159 -51.07 12.46 23.58
C ALA A 159 -50.33 13.06 22.37
N LYS A 160 -50.39 14.38 22.16
CA LYS A 160 -49.55 15.09 21.18
C LYS A 160 -48.06 15.00 21.53
N ALA A 161 -47.68 15.20 22.79
CA ALA A 161 -46.30 15.08 23.25
C ALA A 161 -45.75 13.68 23.01
N LYS A 162 -46.50 12.63 23.39
CA LYS A 162 -46.12 11.22 23.15
C LYS A 162 -45.88 10.94 21.67
N ALA A 163 -46.79 11.37 20.79
CA ALA A 163 -46.63 11.18 19.34
C ALA A 163 -45.42 11.94 18.75
N GLN A 164 -45.12 13.13 19.27
CA GLN A 164 -43.95 13.90 18.83
C GLN A 164 -42.64 13.28 19.32
N ILE A 165 -42.59 12.77 20.56
CA ILE A 165 -41.41 12.11 21.12
C ILE A 165 -41.10 10.84 20.34
N GLU A 166 -42.11 10.02 20.04
CA GLU A 166 -41.95 8.81 19.22
C GLU A 166 -41.32 9.13 17.85
N ALA A 167 -41.86 10.14 17.16
CA ALA A 167 -41.33 10.57 15.87
C ALA A 167 -39.90 11.16 15.96
N SER A 168 -39.65 11.98 16.98
CA SER A 168 -38.33 12.57 17.26
C SER A 168 -37.26 11.51 17.60
N ALA A 169 -37.64 10.50 18.37
CA ALA A 169 -36.76 9.37 18.70
C ALA A 169 -36.41 8.58 17.44
N GLU A 170 -37.38 8.33 16.55
CA GLU A 170 -37.11 7.65 15.28
C GLU A 170 -36.22 8.48 14.36
N TYR A 171 -36.39 9.81 14.30
CA TYR A 171 -35.46 10.68 13.57
C TYR A 171 -34.03 10.59 14.12
N LEU A 172 -33.85 10.59 15.44
CA LEU A 172 -32.52 10.45 16.05
C LEU A 172 -31.89 9.08 15.76
N ARG A 173 -32.68 8.01 15.83
CA ARG A 173 -32.22 6.65 15.46
C ARG A 173 -31.78 6.58 14.00
N ILE A 174 -32.50 7.24 13.09
CA ILE A 174 -32.10 7.37 11.69
C ILE A 174 -30.79 8.18 11.58
N CYS A 175 -30.64 9.28 12.31
CA CYS A 175 -29.42 10.09 12.31
C CYS A 175 -28.20 9.30 12.82
N GLU A 176 -28.33 8.54 13.90
CA GLU A 176 -27.30 7.66 14.45
C GLU A 176 -26.83 6.65 13.41
N LYS A 177 -27.79 5.99 12.74
CA LYS A 177 -27.48 5.06 11.66
C LYS A 177 -26.73 5.75 10.51
N LEU A 178 -27.20 6.90 10.05
CA LEU A 178 -26.58 7.63 8.94
C LEU A 178 -25.18 8.14 9.30
N LEU A 179 -24.95 8.52 10.55
CA LEU A 179 -23.63 8.92 11.04
C LEU A 179 -22.67 7.72 11.02
N ALA A 180 -23.07 6.58 11.59
CA ALA A 180 -22.27 5.36 11.57
C ALA A 180 -21.94 4.90 10.14
N GLU A 181 -22.91 4.98 9.22
CA GLU A 181 -22.64 4.66 7.81
C GLU A 181 -21.64 5.63 7.16
N GLN A 182 -21.66 6.92 7.52
CA GLN A 182 -20.67 7.90 7.01
C GLN A 182 -19.27 7.68 7.61
N GLU A 183 -19.17 7.25 8.86
CA GLU A 183 -17.90 6.87 9.49
C GLU A 183 -17.28 5.67 8.78
N VAL A 184 -18.09 4.65 8.46
CA VAL A 184 -17.64 3.50 7.65
C VAL A 184 -17.17 3.93 6.27
N GLN A 185 -17.87 4.88 5.63
CA GLN A 185 -17.47 5.43 4.34
C GLN A 185 -16.11 6.15 4.41
N ALA A 186 -15.87 6.92 5.46
CA ALA A 186 -14.58 7.57 5.69
C ALA A 186 -13.46 6.55 5.90
N LEU A 187 -13.66 5.58 6.79
CA LEU A 187 -12.70 4.49 7.04
C LEU A 187 -12.33 3.71 5.78
N ALA A 188 -13.32 3.46 4.91
CA ALA A 188 -13.09 2.76 3.64
C ALA A 188 -12.28 3.58 2.65
N ILE A 189 -12.51 4.91 2.59
CA ILE A 189 -11.68 5.80 1.79
C ILE A 189 -10.24 5.79 2.31
N ASP A 190 -10.05 5.98 3.61
CA ASP A 190 -8.74 6.07 4.24
C ASP A 190 -7.93 4.78 4.00
N SER A 191 -8.55 3.62 4.20
CA SER A 191 -7.91 2.33 3.93
C SER A 191 -7.51 2.16 2.45
N ALA A 192 -8.34 2.63 1.51
CA ALA A 192 -8.03 2.58 0.09
C ALA A 192 -6.92 3.57 -0.31
N GLN A 193 -6.90 4.77 0.29
CA GLN A 193 -5.85 5.77 0.08
C GLN A 193 -4.50 5.28 0.63
N GLU A 194 -4.47 4.69 1.83
CA GLU A 194 -3.26 4.11 2.43
C GLU A 194 -2.67 3.01 1.55
N ASN A 195 -3.53 2.19 0.93
CA ASN A 195 -3.09 1.17 -0.01
C ASN A 195 -2.41 1.78 -1.26
N VAL A 196 -2.99 2.85 -1.81
CA VAL A 196 -2.38 3.58 -2.92
C VAL A 196 -1.04 4.19 -2.50
N ASP A 197 -0.95 4.77 -1.32
CA ASP A 197 0.28 5.37 -0.80
C ASP A 197 1.41 4.34 -0.72
N LYS A 198 1.15 3.18 -0.11
CA LYS A 198 2.12 2.07 -0.01
C LYS A 198 2.63 1.64 -1.39
N HIS A 199 1.72 1.45 -2.34
CA HIS A 199 2.09 1.05 -3.71
C HIS A 199 2.84 2.16 -4.46
N TYR A 200 2.45 3.41 -4.25
CA TYR A 200 3.11 4.57 -4.84
C TYR A 200 4.53 4.76 -4.27
N ALA A 201 4.72 4.70 -2.95
CA ALA A 201 6.00 4.82 -2.30
C ALA A 201 7.00 3.77 -2.80
N TYR A 202 6.55 2.52 -2.95
CA TYR A 202 7.35 1.45 -3.53
C TYR A 202 7.77 1.79 -4.97
N ILE A 203 6.83 2.16 -5.85
CA ILE A 203 7.18 2.43 -7.26
C ILE A 203 8.04 3.69 -7.38
N ALA A 204 7.87 4.69 -6.52
CA ALA A 204 8.67 5.90 -6.49
C ALA A 204 10.13 5.59 -6.20
N THR A 205 10.40 4.81 -5.15
CA THR A 205 11.78 4.39 -4.82
C THR A 205 12.41 3.57 -5.97
N VAL A 206 11.66 2.66 -6.58
CA VAL A 206 12.17 1.84 -7.69
C VAL A 206 12.42 2.69 -8.93
N TYR A 207 11.56 3.66 -9.21
CA TYR A 207 11.68 4.60 -10.32
C TYR A 207 12.89 5.53 -10.14
N GLU A 208 13.08 6.13 -8.98
CA GLU A 208 14.22 7.03 -8.70
C GLU A 208 15.56 6.32 -8.92
N LYS A 209 15.71 5.12 -8.33
CA LYS A 209 16.92 4.29 -8.52
C LYS A 209 17.15 3.94 -9.99
N PHE A 210 16.07 3.57 -10.69
CA PHE A 210 16.17 3.27 -12.11
C PHE A 210 16.57 4.51 -12.90
N GLN A 211 15.94 5.66 -12.67
CA GLN A 211 16.16 6.86 -13.46
C GLN A 211 17.60 7.39 -13.31
N SER A 212 18.17 7.38 -12.11
CA SER A 212 19.57 7.76 -11.92
C SER A 212 20.51 6.86 -12.74
N ARG A 213 20.39 5.53 -12.58
CA ARG A 213 21.22 4.58 -13.34
C ARG A 213 20.98 4.67 -14.85
N PHE A 214 19.74 4.97 -15.24
CA PHE A 214 19.34 5.09 -16.64
C PHE A 214 20.00 6.28 -17.34
N LEU A 215 20.03 7.43 -16.66
CA LEU A 215 20.67 8.64 -17.19
C LEU A 215 22.18 8.48 -17.29
N GLU A 216 22.82 7.93 -16.25
CA GLU A 216 24.25 7.58 -16.26
C GLU A 216 24.58 6.65 -17.44
N GLN A 217 23.79 5.59 -17.62
CA GLN A 217 23.99 4.63 -18.71
C GLN A 217 23.79 5.26 -20.09
N ILE A 218 22.85 6.20 -20.25
CA ILE A 218 22.69 6.92 -21.53
C ILE A 218 23.94 7.73 -21.82
N GLU A 219 24.46 8.48 -20.85
CA GLU A 219 25.67 9.30 -21.01
C GLU A 219 26.91 8.45 -21.31
N GLU A 220 27.12 7.35 -20.56
CA GLU A 220 28.22 6.41 -20.79
C GLU A 220 28.18 5.82 -22.21
N ASN A 221 27.00 5.40 -22.67
CA ASN A 221 26.83 4.84 -24.00
C ASN A 221 26.99 5.90 -25.10
N GLU A 222 26.48 7.11 -24.90
CA GLU A 222 26.59 8.19 -25.88
C GLU A 222 28.07 8.56 -26.10
N LYS A 223 28.85 8.62 -25.02
CA LYS A 223 30.31 8.78 -25.09
C LYS A 223 30.99 7.60 -25.79
N LEU A 224 30.72 6.37 -25.36
CA LEU A 224 31.32 5.17 -25.95
C LEU A 224 31.05 5.08 -27.46
N LEU A 225 29.82 5.35 -27.89
CA LEU A 225 29.42 5.26 -29.30
C LEU A 225 29.98 6.42 -30.13
N GLY A 226 30.12 7.62 -29.54
CA GLY A 226 30.72 8.78 -30.20
C GLY A 226 32.22 8.63 -30.43
N ASP A 227 32.93 8.13 -29.41
CA ASP A 227 34.39 8.00 -29.44
C ASP A 227 34.86 6.73 -30.19
N PHE A 228 33.96 5.78 -30.45
CA PHE A 228 34.31 4.47 -31.02
C PHE A 228 35.00 4.54 -32.39
N MET A 229 34.44 5.31 -33.34
CA MET A 229 34.99 5.40 -34.70
C MET A 229 36.37 6.08 -34.73
N PRO A 230 36.57 7.25 -34.06
CA PRO A 230 37.89 7.83 -33.90
C PRO A 230 38.92 6.89 -33.28
N GLU A 231 38.53 6.15 -32.22
CA GLU A 231 39.43 5.21 -31.55
C GLU A 231 39.84 4.06 -32.49
N LEU A 232 38.87 3.48 -33.22
CA LEU A 232 39.14 2.41 -34.17
C LEU A 232 40.07 2.86 -35.31
N GLU A 233 39.91 4.08 -35.82
CA GLU A 233 40.84 4.69 -36.79
C GLU A 233 42.23 4.95 -36.20
N GLY A 234 42.31 5.30 -34.91
CA GLY A 234 43.56 5.42 -34.17
C GLY A 234 44.32 4.10 -34.11
N LEU A 235 43.62 3.01 -33.80
CA LEU A 235 44.21 1.67 -33.79
C LEU A 235 44.71 1.24 -35.18
N GLU A 236 44.00 1.63 -36.25
CA GLU A 236 44.39 1.29 -37.62
C GLU A 236 45.73 1.96 -38.00
N LYS A 237 45.98 3.16 -37.48
CA LYS A 237 47.24 3.89 -37.66
C LYS A 237 48.35 3.42 -36.71
N ALA A 238 48.01 2.76 -35.61
CA ALA A 238 48.98 2.21 -34.66
C ALA A 238 49.67 0.98 -35.25
N GLU A 239 50.95 1.16 -35.62
CA GLU A 239 51.79 0.09 -36.15
C GLU A 239 52.23 -0.88 -35.05
N THR A 240 52.18 -2.18 -35.31
CA THR A 240 52.68 -3.21 -34.38
C THR A 240 54.21 -3.31 -34.40
N HIS A 241 54.78 -3.94 -33.37
CA HIS A 241 56.20 -4.27 -33.33
C HIS A 241 56.60 -5.17 -34.52
N ARG A 242 57.84 -5.02 -35.01
CA ARG A 242 58.36 -5.72 -36.20
C ARG A 242 58.09 -7.25 -36.21
N VAL A 243 58.35 -7.92 -35.08
CA VAL A 243 58.12 -9.39 -34.95
C VAL A 243 56.67 -9.77 -35.20
N VAL A 244 55.74 -8.92 -34.77
CA VAL A 244 54.30 -9.11 -34.95
C VAL A 244 53.89 -8.83 -36.40
N LYS A 245 54.50 -7.82 -37.04
CA LYS A 245 54.36 -7.57 -38.48
C LYS A 245 54.83 -8.74 -39.34
N GLU A 246 55.96 -9.35 -38.99
CA GLU A 246 56.50 -10.53 -39.70
C GLU A 246 55.54 -11.74 -39.62
N ALA A 247 54.72 -11.82 -38.57
CA ALA A 247 53.63 -12.80 -38.44
C ALA A 247 52.34 -12.45 -39.21
N GLY A 248 52.33 -11.33 -39.96
CA GLY A 248 51.20 -10.89 -40.77
C GLY A 248 50.20 -9.96 -40.07
N ILE A 249 50.51 -9.49 -38.84
CA ILE A 249 49.66 -8.56 -38.06
C ILE A 249 50.30 -7.17 -38.14
N ASN A 250 49.80 -6.30 -39.02
CA ASN A 250 50.42 -5.01 -39.32
C ASN A 250 49.95 -3.88 -38.39
N SER A 251 48.70 -3.97 -37.94
CA SER A 251 48.04 -3.00 -37.07
C SER A 251 47.43 -3.70 -35.85
N ILE A 252 47.25 -2.94 -34.76
CA ILE A 252 46.49 -3.40 -33.59
C ILE A 252 45.04 -3.77 -33.98
N THR A 253 44.48 -3.16 -35.03
CA THR A 253 43.13 -3.52 -35.52
C THR A 253 43.04 -4.92 -36.12
N ASP A 254 44.14 -5.52 -36.58
CA ASP A 254 44.17 -6.89 -37.09
C ASP A 254 43.92 -7.92 -35.98
N LEU A 255 44.06 -7.52 -34.71
CA LEU A 255 43.81 -8.35 -33.53
C LEU A 255 42.32 -8.42 -33.13
N VAL A 256 41.45 -7.64 -33.77
CA VAL A 256 40.02 -7.55 -33.44
C VAL A 256 39.14 -7.81 -34.67
N PRO A 257 37.92 -8.34 -34.49
CA PRO A 257 37.00 -8.57 -35.60
C PRO A 257 36.36 -7.26 -36.08
N LYS A 258 37.11 -6.43 -36.83
CA LYS A 258 36.74 -5.07 -37.26
C LYS A 258 35.33 -4.97 -37.85
N GLU A 259 35.02 -5.79 -38.86
CA GLU A 259 33.71 -5.77 -39.51
C GLU A 259 32.55 -6.07 -38.55
N GLN A 260 32.75 -7.00 -37.63
CA GLN A 260 31.75 -7.37 -36.64
C GLN A 260 31.55 -6.26 -35.61
N LEU A 261 32.64 -5.63 -35.16
CA LEU A 261 32.60 -4.49 -34.25
C LEU A 261 31.87 -3.29 -34.88
N CYS A 262 32.12 -2.99 -36.16
CA CYS A 262 31.38 -1.94 -36.87
C CYS A 262 29.88 -2.27 -37.00
N LYS A 263 29.52 -3.54 -37.25
CA LYS A 263 28.11 -3.97 -37.25
C LYS A 263 27.47 -3.81 -35.89
N TRP A 264 28.16 -4.20 -34.82
CA TRP A 264 27.66 -4.02 -33.45
C TRP A 264 27.55 -2.55 -33.06
N HIS A 265 28.49 -1.70 -33.48
CA HIS A 265 28.40 -0.25 -33.27
C HIS A 265 27.13 0.32 -33.90
N ALA A 266 26.88 0.04 -35.19
CA ALA A 266 25.67 0.49 -35.87
C ALA A 266 24.37 -0.01 -35.20
N GLN A 267 24.36 -1.26 -34.73
CA GLN A 267 23.24 -1.84 -33.98
C GLN A 267 23.04 -1.12 -32.63
N CYS A 268 24.11 -0.94 -31.85
CA CYS A 268 24.08 -0.26 -30.57
C CYS A 268 23.64 1.20 -30.71
N SER A 269 24.15 1.94 -31.71
CA SER A 269 23.71 3.31 -32.01
C SER A 269 22.23 3.38 -32.33
N THR A 270 21.72 2.43 -33.12
CA THR A 270 20.28 2.37 -33.45
C THR A 270 19.44 2.08 -32.21
N MET A 271 19.82 1.08 -31.42
CA MET A 271 19.10 0.72 -30.18
C MET A 271 19.13 1.86 -29.15
N HIS A 272 20.29 2.48 -28.94
CA HIS A 272 20.47 3.62 -28.04
C HIS A 272 19.62 4.81 -28.48
N ALA A 273 19.64 5.18 -29.77
CA ALA A 273 18.84 6.28 -30.30
C ALA A 273 17.32 6.03 -30.15
N GLN A 274 16.86 4.80 -30.34
CA GLN A 274 15.46 4.41 -30.11
C GLN A 274 15.08 4.42 -28.62
N PHE A 275 16.04 4.16 -27.75
CA PHE A 275 15.80 4.02 -26.32
C PHE A 275 15.85 5.35 -25.55
N LYS A 276 16.71 6.29 -25.98
CA LYS A 276 16.80 7.65 -25.43
C LYS A 276 15.44 8.36 -25.24
N PRO A 277 14.51 8.40 -26.21
CA PRO A 277 13.20 9.05 -26.01
C PRO A 277 12.31 8.33 -24.98
N LYS A 278 12.57 7.04 -24.69
CA LYS A 278 11.81 6.29 -23.67
C LYS A 278 12.06 6.80 -22.26
N ALA A 279 13.20 7.45 -22.01
CA ALA A 279 13.47 8.17 -20.76
C ALA A 279 12.39 9.23 -20.47
N LYS A 280 12.12 10.07 -21.50
CA LYS A 280 11.16 11.17 -21.41
C LYS A 280 9.73 10.66 -21.28
N GLU A 281 9.40 9.59 -22.02
CA GLU A 281 8.09 8.93 -21.91
C GLU A 281 7.85 8.40 -20.48
N LEU A 282 8.83 7.71 -19.90
CA LEU A 282 8.72 7.17 -18.54
C LEU A 282 8.61 8.29 -17.50
N SER A 283 9.41 9.35 -17.65
CA SER A 283 9.37 10.49 -16.74
C SER A 283 8.05 11.25 -16.79
N SER A 284 7.48 11.44 -17.98
CA SER A 284 6.14 12.03 -18.12
C SER A 284 5.07 11.14 -17.48
N LEU A 285 5.14 9.83 -17.70
CA LEU A 285 4.18 8.89 -17.11
C LEU A 285 4.25 8.90 -15.58
N PHE A 286 5.46 8.82 -15.01
CA PHE A 286 5.67 8.83 -13.57
C PHE A 286 5.29 10.18 -12.94
N GLY A 287 5.69 11.30 -13.56
CA GLY A 287 5.32 12.64 -13.09
C GLY A 287 3.81 12.84 -13.06
N SER A 288 3.09 12.30 -14.04
CA SER A 288 1.63 12.36 -14.02
C SER A 288 0.99 11.41 -12.98
N VAL A 289 1.61 10.26 -12.66
CA VAL A 289 1.18 9.44 -11.50
C VAL A 289 1.41 10.20 -10.19
N LYS A 290 2.57 10.84 -10.03
CA LYS A 290 2.89 11.65 -8.85
C LYS A 290 1.86 12.76 -8.63
N ASN A 291 1.54 13.53 -9.68
CA ASN A 291 0.55 14.60 -9.58
C ASN A 291 -0.85 14.08 -9.20
N ASP A 292 -1.27 12.93 -9.73
CA ASP A 292 -2.56 12.32 -9.39
C ASP A 292 -2.60 11.84 -7.92
N VAL A 293 -1.50 11.30 -7.41
CA VAL A 293 -1.36 10.90 -5.99
C VAL A 293 -1.46 12.14 -5.10
N GLU A 294 -0.69 13.18 -5.40
CA GLU A 294 -0.74 14.44 -4.66
C GLU A 294 -2.14 15.06 -4.67
N ALA A 295 -2.82 15.04 -5.82
CA ALA A 295 -4.20 15.51 -5.93
C ALA A 295 -5.20 14.69 -5.09
N LEU A 296 -5.02 13.36 -5.00
CA LEU A 296 -5.85 12.50 -4.16
C LEU A 296 -5.72 12.89 -2.68
N PHE A 297 -4.49 13.08 -2.18
CA PHE A 297 -4.23 13.45 -0.78
C PHE A 297 -4.61 14.90 -0.43
N MET A 298 -4.69 15.78 -1.42
CA MET A 298 -5.16 17.17 -1.23
C MET A 298 -6.70 17.30 -1.28
N THR A 299 -7.44 16.19 -1.44
CA THR A 299 -8.90 16.22 -1.49
C THR A 299 -9.49 16.49 -0.10
N VAL A 300 -10.18 17.62 0.06
CA VAL A 300 -10.84 17.99 1.32
C VAL A 300 -12.07 17.09 1.57
N PRO A 301 -12.29 16.61 2.81
CA PRO A 301 -13.49 15.86 3.16
C PRO A 301 -14.78 16.62 2.81
N SER A 302 -15.72 15.94 2.16
CA SER A 302 -16.99 16.56 1.75
C SER A 302 -17.95 16.84 2.92
N VAL A 303 -17.76 16.15 4.04
CA VAL A 303 -18.60 16.22 5.24
C VAL A 303 -17.69 16.21 6.46
N ASP A 304 -17.98 17.10 7.41
CA ASP A 304 -17.36 17.13 8.73
C ASP A 304 -18.12 16.18 9.67
N ILE A 305 -17.63 14.95 9.78
CA ILE A 305 -18.23 13.88 10.59
C ILE A 305 -18.19 14.23 12.08
N THR A 306 -17.08 14.84 12.53
CA THR A 306 -16.89 15.25 13.94
C THR A 306 -17.97 16.24 14.35
N LYS A 307 -18.18 17.29 13.55
CA LYS A 307 -19.23 18.27 13.81
C LYS A 307 -20.64 17.68 13.73
N LEU A 308 -20.85 16.70 12.84
CA LEU A 308 -22.13 16.00 12.76
C LEU A 308 -22.41 15.18 14.04
N SER A 309 -21.39 14.53 14.58
CA SER A 309 -21.44 13.77 15.84
C SER A 309 -21.73 14.67 17.05
N GLU A 310 -21.02 15.80 17.19
CA GLU A 310 -21.27 16.79 18.24
C GLU A 310 -22.72 17.31 18.21
N ARG A 311 -23.23 17.56 17.00
CA ARG A 311 -24.61 18.03 16.81
C ARG A 311 -25.63 16.94 17.12
N LEU A 312 -25.32 15.67 16.83
CA LEU A 312 -26.16 14.54 17.21
C LEU A 312 -26.28 14.44 18.74
N GLN A 313 -25.16 14.51 19.46
CA GLN A 313 -25.15 14.51 20.94
C GLN A 313 -25.97 15.66 21.51
N THR A 314 -25.83 16.87 20.95
CA THR A 314 -26.63 18.03 21.35
C THR A 314 -28.13 17.80 21.12
N ASN A 315 -28.50 17.17 20.01
CA ASN A 315 -29.88 16.89 19.67
C ASN A 315 -30.50 15.76 20.52
N GLN A 316 -29.69 14.80 21.01
CA GLN A 316 -30.15 13.81 21.99
C GLN A 316 -30.60 14.48 23.31
N GLN A 317 -29.97 15.58 23.71
CA GLN A 317 -30.40 16.36 24.88
C GLN A 317 -31.79 17.01 24.67
N LEU A 318 -32.15 17.39 23.44
CA LEU A 318 -33.49 17.90 23.14
C LEU A 318 -34.56 16.81 23.33
N LEU A 319 -34.25 15.54 23.02
CA LEU A 319 -35.18 14.44 23.27
C LEU A 319 -35.42 14.24 24.77
N LEU A 320 -34.37 14.35 25.59
CA LEU A 320 -34.49 14.32 27.06
C LEU A 320 -35.34 15.47 27.59
N GLU A 321 -35.17 16.68 27.03
CA GLU A 321 -36.03 17.83 27.35
C GLU A 321 -37.50 17.55 26.99
N MET A 322 -37.76 17.01 25.80
CA MET A 322 -39.12 16.64 25.38
C MET A 322 -39.74 15.60 26.32
N SER A 323 -38.98 14.59 26.74
CA SER A 323 -39.42 13.58 27.71
C SER A 323 -39.77 14.21 29.06
N SER A 324 -38.95 15.13 29.57
CA SER A 324 -39.24 15.85 30.82
C SER A 324 -40.54 16.68 30.72
N ILE A 325 -40.77 17.36 29.59
CA ILE A 325 -42.04 18.06 29.36
C ILE A 325 -43.20 17.06 29.34
N CYS A 326 -43.04 15.88 28.73
CA CYS A 326 -44.08 14.86 28.70
C CYS A 326 -44.43 14.32 30.10
N GLU A 327 -43.44 14.14 30.98
CA GLU A 327 -43.65 13.75 32.38
C GLU A 327 -44.47 14.79 33.14
N VAL A 328 -44.19 16.08 32.93
CA VAL A 328 -44.98 17.19 33.49
C VAL A 328 -46.41 17.13 32.98
N LEU A 329 -46.63 17.01 31.66
CA LEU A 329 -47.96 16.90 31.06
C LEU A 329 -48.74 15.68 31.56
N GLU A 330 -48.06 14.57 31.82
CA GLU A 330 -48.67 13.35 32.35
C GLU A 330 -49.11 13.52 33.80
N LYS A 331 -48.26 14.13 34.63
CA LYS A 331 -48.60 14.49 36.00
C LYS A 331 -49.78 15.47 36.05
N ASP A 332 -49.77 16.48 35.18
CA ASP A 332 -50.83 17.50 35.14
C ASP A 332 -52.16 16.92 34.62
N TRP A 333 -52.12 16.00 33.65
CA TRP A 333 -53.32 15.27 33.22
C TRP A 333 -53.90 14.41 34.35
N ASN A 334 -53.09 13.62 35.06
CA ASN A 334 -53.54 12.83 36.21
C ASN A 334 -54.14 13.73 37.31
N LEU A 335 -53.50 14.86 37.62
CA LEU A 335 -54.02 15.84 38.57
C LEU A 335 -55.38 16.39 38.11
N SER A 336 -55.53 16.75 36.84
CA SER A 336 -56.80 17.27 36.30
C SER A 336 -57.92 16.23 36.34
N LYS A 337 -57.59 14.95 36.14
CA LYS A 337 -58.52 13.82 36.23
C LYS A 337 -59.00 13.63 37.67
N ASP A 338 -58.08 13.57 38.63
CA ASP A 338 -58.40 13.44 40.05
C ASP A 338 -59.26 14.60 40.55
N GLN A 339 -58.94 15.84 40.14
CA GLN A 339 -59.71 17.03 40.50
C GLN A 339 -61.09 17.04 39.83
N LEU A 340 -61.22 16.58 38.59
CA LEU A 340 -62.51 16.42 37.93
C LEU A 340 -63.40 15.40 38.66
N GLU A 341 -62.86 14.26 39.05
CA GLU A 341 -63.59 13.22 39.82
C GLU A 341 -64.07 13.77 41.18
N ARG A 342 -63.21 14.50 41.91
CA ARG A 342 -63.60 15.16 43.17
C ARG A 342 -64.65 16.25 42.98
N ALA A 343 -64.50 17.09 41.96
CA ALA A 343 -65.46 18.16 41.66
C ALA A 343 -66.84 17.60 41.28
N MET A 344 -66.90 16.49 40.54
CA MET A 344 -68.17 15.80 40.25
C MET A 344 -68.82 15.25 41.53
N GLY A 345 -68.05 14.64 42.43
CA GLY A 345 -68.55 14.15 43.72
C GLY A 345 -69.08 15.25 44.64
N GLN A 346 -68.43 16.41 44.69
CA GLN A 346 -68.84 17.57 45.49
C GLN A 346 -69.99 18.37 44.85
N ALA A 347 -70.06 18.42 43.52
CA ALA A 347 -71.19 19.03 42.80
C ALA A 347 -72.49 18.25 43.05
N ALA A 348 -72.42 16.91 43.15
CA ALA A 348 -73.56 16.08 43.56
C ALA A 348 -74.03 16.36 45.01
N GLN A 349 -73.19 16.97 45.84
CA GLN A 349 -73.48 17.35 47.23
C GLN A 349 -73.74 18.87 47.41
N ASN A 350 -73.85 19.66 46.33
CA ASN A 350 -74.03 21.13 46.34
C ASN A 350 -72.92 21.95 47.05
N GLN A 351 -71.70 21.41 47.18
CA GLN A 351 -70.57 22.08 47.87
C GLN A 351 -69.55 22.70 46.90
N THR A 352 -69.99 23.60 46.03
CA THR A 352 -69.18 24.13 44.91
C THR A 352 -68.11 25.17 45.29
N GLN A 353 -68.16 25.73 46.50
CA GLN A 353 -67.19 26.75 46.94
C GLN A 353 -65.86 26.18 47.46
N SER A 354 -65.83 24.92 47.93
CA SER A 354 -64.64 24.34 48.57
C SER A 354 -63.47 24.05 47.61
N PHE A 355 -63.73 23.99 46.30
CA PHE A 355 -62.75 23.53 45.29
C PHE A 355 -62.38 24.60 44.24
N LEU A 356 -62.87 25.84 44.40
CA LEU A 356 -62.64 26.92 43.43
C LEU A 356 -61.13 27.25 43.24
N GLY A 357 -60.35 27.20 44.32
CA GLY A 357 -58.90 27.45 44.28
C GLY A 357 -58.14 26.42 43.43
N GLU A 358 -58.58 25.16 43.43
CA GLU A 358 -58.00 24.09 42.61
C GLU A 358 -58.30 24.31 41.12
N CYS A 359 -59.51 24.76 40.77
CA CYS A 359 -59.87 25.09 39.39
C CYS A 359 -59.08 26.29 38.83
N VAL A 360 -58.79 27.31 39.65
CA VAL A 360 -57.95 28.46 39.24
C VAL A 360 -56.50 28.01 38.99
N ALA A 361 -55.98 27.07 39.79
CA ALA A 361 -54.65 26.50 39.57
C ALA A 361 -54.58 25.69 38.25
N LEU A 362 -55.63 24.96 37.87
CA LEU A 362 -55.65 24.25 36.58
C LEU A 362 -55.70 25.20 35.37
N GLU A 363 -56.32 26.38 35.51
CA GLU A 363 -56.28 27.38 34.45
C GLU A 363 -54.86 27.90 34.21
N SER A 364 -54.11 28.17 35.28
CA SER A 364 -52.71 28.61 35.14
C SER A 364 -51.83 27.50 34.55
N VAL A 365 -52.02 26.24 34.94
CA VAL A 365 -51.34 25.08 34.32
C VAL A 365 -51.72 24.95 32.84
N ASN A 366 -52.99 25.12 32.49
CA ASN A 366 -53.43 25.11 31.10
C ASN A 366 -52.79 26.23 30.26
N GLU A 367 -52.63 27.42 30.84
CA GLU A 367 -51.88 28.50 30.18
C GLU A 367 -50.41 28.15 29.97
N VAL A 368 -49.75 27.54 30.95
CA VAL A 368 -48.36 27.07 30.83
C VAL A 368 -48.24 26.00 29.74
N HIS A 369 -49.16 25.05 29.68
CA HIS A 369 -49.21 24.06 28.60
C HIS A 369 -49.29 24.73 27.23
N ALA A 370 -50.23 25.66 27.06
CA ALA A 370 -50.54 26.30 25.78
C ALA A 370 -49.46 27.30 25.33
N LYS A 371 -48.85 28.04 26.26
CA LYS A 371 -47.91 29.13 25.96
C LYS A 371 -46.43 28.70 26.04
N SER A 372 -46.12 27.62 26.75
CA SER A 372 -44.74 27.18 27.01
C SER A 372 -44.47 25.75 26.54
N HIS A 373 -45.09 24.74 27.18
CA HIS A 373 -44.73 23.34 26.96
C HIS A 373 -45.02 22.83 25.55
N VAL A 374 -46.24 23.03 25.04
CA VAL A 374 -46.61 22.57 23.69
C VAL A 374 -45.82 23.28 22.59
N PRO A 375 -45.67 24.63 22.61
CA PRO A 375 -44.80 25.32 21.65
C PRO A 375 -43.34 24.83 21.69
N ARG A 376 -42.78 24.60 22.88
CA ARG A 376 -41.41 24.11 23.03
C ARG A 376 -41.22 22.69 22.47
N LEU A 377 -42.17 21.78 22.72
CA LEU A 377 -42.17 20.44 22.10
C LEU A 377 -42.18 20.50 20.58
N GLU A 378 -43.01 21.37 19.99
CA GLU A 378 -43.04 21.57 18.54
C GLU A 378 -41.73 22.15 17.99
N GLU A 379 -41.11 23.07 18.71
CA GLU A 379 -39.82 23.65 18.34
C GLU A 379 -38.73 22.58 18.34
N CYS A 380 -38.61 21.80 19.42
CA CYS A 380 -37.65 20.70 19.51
C CYS A 380 -37.86 19.67 18.39
N ALA A 381 -39.11 19.25 18.15
CA ALA A 381 -39.43 18.32 17.07
C ALA A 381 -39.02 18.86 15.68
N LYS A 382 -39.25 20.14 15.41
CA LYS A 382 -38.81 20.79 14.16
C LYS A 382 -37.30 20.91 14.04
N ILE A 383 -36.57 21.07 15.15
CA ILE A 383 -35.10 21.06 15.14
C ILE A 383 -34.60 19.67 14.75
N LEU A 384 -35.15 18.61 15.35
CA LEU A 384 -34.77 17.22 15.09
C LEU A 384 -35.11 16.80 13.64
N GLU A 385 -36.28 17.16 13.13
CA GLU A 385 -36.64 16.90 11.73
C GLU A 385 -35.68 17.60 10.75
N ARG A 386 -35.33 18.87 11.02
CA ARG A 386 -34.35 19.60 10.18
C ARG A 386 -32.97 18.97 10.24
N PHE A 387 -32.57 18.48 11.42
CA PHE A 387 -31.30 17.76 11.56
C PHE A 387 -31.30 16.44 10.80
N ALA A 388 -32.39 15.67 10.84
CA ALA A 388 -32.50 14.43 10.07
C ALA A 388 -32.40 14.66 8.55
N LYS A 389 -33.02 15.73 8.04
CA LYS A 389 -32.84 16.16 6.64
C LYS A 389 -31.39 16.49 6.33
N HIS A 390 -30.73 17.24 7.21
CA HIS A 390 -29.31 17.57 7.06
C HIS A 390 -28.40 16.32 7.07
N CYS A 391 -28.64 15.35 7.94
CA CYS A 391 -27.92 14.07 7.96
C CYS A 391 -28.06 13.30 6.64
N ILE A 392 -29.25 13.30 6.03
CA ILE A 392 -29.48 12.68 4.72
C ILE A 392 -28.71 13.44 3.62
N ASP A 393 -28.71 14.77 3.64
CA ASP A 393 -27.95 15.57 2.67
C ASP A 393 -26.44 15.29 2.78
N CYS A 394 -25.93 15.22 4.01
CA CYS A 394 -24.55 14.81 4.30
C CYS A 394 -24.25 13.39 3.82
N LYS A 395 -25.11 12.41 4.13
CA LYS A 395 -24.99 11.02 3.65
C LYS A 395 -24.90 10.95 2.12
N ASN A 396 -25.74 11.71 1.44
CA ASN A 396 -25.76 11.78 -0.02
C ASN A 396 -24.49 12.44 -0.58
N ALA A 397 -23.99 13.49 0.08
CA ALA A 397 -22.72 14.11 -0.27
C ALA A 397 -21.54 13.15 -0.08
N MET A 398 -21.48 12.46 1.08
CA MET A 398 -20.47 11.46 1.38
C MET A 398 -20.49 10.33 0.35
N SER A 399 -21.66 9.79 0.02
CA SER A 399 -21.78 8.70 -0.95
C SER A 399 -21.27 9.11 -2.35
N ARG A 400 -21.53 10.35 -2.78
CA ARG A 400 -20.95 10.90 -4.02
C ARG A 400 -19.43 11.09 -3.92
N CYS A 401 -18.94 11.56 -2.77
CA CYS A 401 -17.51 11.72 -2.50
C CYS A 401 -16.78 10.39 -2.58
N VAL A 402 -17.24 9.36 -1.84
CA VAL A 402 -16.72 7.99 -1.90
C VAL A 402 -16.72 7.49 -3.34
N HIS A 403 -17.82 7.62 -4.06
CA HIS A 403 -17.91 7.17 -5.44
C HIS A 403 -16.84 7.82 -6.34
N SER A 404 -16.66 9.14 -6.23
CA SER A 404 -15.63 9.88 -6.98
C SER A 404 -14.21 9.45 -6.60
N GLN A 405 -13.93 9.36 -5.30
CA GLN A 405 -12.61 8.97 -4.80
C GLN A 405 -12.25 7.54 -5.17
N MET A 406 -13.18 6.59 -5.03
CA MET A 406 -12.97 5.20 -5.40
C MET A 406 -12.65 5.02 -6.89
N LYS A 407 -13.28 5.82 -7.76
CA LYS A 407 -12.94 5.84 -9.21
C LYS A 407 -11.55 6.39 -9.46
N SER A 408 -11.20 7.51 -8.79
CA SER A 408 -9.86 8.09 -8.87
C SER A 408 -8.78 7.10 -8.41
N ILE A 409 -9.00 6.46 -7.25
CA ILE A 409 -8.13 5.42 -6.70
C ILE A 409 -7.97 4.25 -7.68
N ALA A 410 -9.06 3.73 -8.25
CA ALA A 410 -9.01 2.61 -9.20
C ALA A 410 -8.23 2.98 -10.48
N GLN A 411 -8.45 4.19 -11.01
CA GLN A 411 -7.68 4.72 -12.15
C GLN A 411 -6.20 4.84 -11.82
N LEU A 412 -5.88 5.40 -10.65
CA LEU A 412 -4.51 5.58 -10.19
C LEU A 412 -3.78 4.25 -9.97
N GLN A 413 -4.44 3.26 -9.36
CA GLN A 413 -3.90 1.91 -9.21
C GLN A 413 -3.58 1.26 -10.58
N ASN A 414 -4.46 1.42 -11.56
CA ASN A 414 -4.21 0.94 -12.92
C ASN A 414 -3.00 1.66 -13.55
N ARG A 415 -2.89 2.98 -13.38
CA ARG A 415 -1.73 3.75 -13.85
C ARG A 415 -0.42 3.33 -13.18
N ILE A 416 -0.42 3.12 -11.86
CA ILE A 416 0.74 2.60 -11.11
C ILE A 416 1.15 1.23 -11.67
N SER A 417 0.20 0.34 -11.93
CA SER A 417 0.45 -0.97 -12.54
C SER A 417 1.09 -0.84 -13.93
N ILE A 418 0.57 0.04 -14.80
CA ILE A 418 1.13 0.30 -16.13
C ILE A 418 2.55 0.84 -16.03
N THR A 419 2.79 1.82 -15.16
CA THR A 419 4.13 2.39 -14.92
C THR A 419 5.12 1.33 -14.44
N ARG A 420 4.71 0.47 -13.50
CA ARG A 420 5.52 -0.64 -13.02
C ARG A 420 5.90 -1.62 -14.13
N ASN A 421 4.95 -1.99 -14.98
CA ASN A 421 5.20 -2.91 -16.09
C ASN A 421 6.14 -2.30 -17.13
N LYS A 422 5.96 -1.01 -17.46
CA LYS A 422 6.89 -0.29 -18.35
C LYS A 422 8.28 -0.17 -17.76
N LEU A 423 8.39 0.13 -16.47
CA LEU A 423 9.66 0.21 -15.75
C LEU A 423 10.43 -1.12 -15.82
N SER A 424 9.73 -2.24 -15.61
CA SER A 424 10.32 -3.57 -15.76
C SER A 424 10.79 -3.83 -17.19
N ALA A 425 9.97 -3.50 -18.19
CA ALA A 425 10.33 -3.69 -19.59
C ALA A 425 11.54 -2.83 -20.00
N TYR A 426 11.60 -1.57 -19.56
CA TYR A 426 12.72 -0.69 -19.85
C TYR A 426 14.00 -1.12 -19.13
N ARG A 427 13.91 -1.70 -17.93
CA ARG A 427 15.08 -2.30 -17.27
C ARG A 427 15.70 -3.42 -18.10
N GLU A 428 14.88 -4.31 -18.67
CA GLU A 428 15.38 -5.38 -19.53
C GLU A 428 16.02 -4.85 -20.82
N VAL A 429 15.43 -3.83 -21.44
CA VAL A 429 16.02 -3.20 -22.64
C VAL A 429 17.32 -2.48 -22.31
N ALA A 430 17.37 -1.76 -21.19
CA ALA A 430 18.58 -1.09 -20.71
C ALA A 430 19.73 -2.08 -20.53
N LYS A 431 19.46 -3.21 -19.87
CA LYS A 431 20.45 -4.27 -19.69
C LYS A 431 20.93 -4.85 -21.02
N LYS A 432 20.02 -5.12 -21.97
CA LYS A 432 20.41 -5.60 -23.30
C LYS A 432 21.32 -4.62 -24.06
N ILE A 433 21.08 -3.31 -23.92
CA ILE A 433 21.94 -2.29 -24.52
C ILE A 433 23.30 -2.28 -23.82
N GLU A 434 23.34 -2.40 -22.49
CA GLU A 434 24.59 -2.52 -21.71
C GLU A 434 25.45 -3.69 -22.20
N ASP A 435 24.84 -4.87 -22.29
CA ASP A 435 25.49 -6.09 -22.73
C ASP A 435 26.00 -5.98 -24.17
N ALA A 436 25.21 -5.38 -25.07
CA ALA A 436 25.61 -5.16 -26.46
C ALA A 436 26.78 -4.16 -26.58
N CYS A 437 26.73 -3.05 -25.85
CA CYS A 437 27.79 -2.04 -25.82
C CYS A 437 29.08 -2.55 -25.16
N ALA A 438 29.01 -3.52 -24.25
CA ALA A 438 30.18 -4.08 -23.58
C ALA A 438 31.21 -4.65 -24.57
N HIS A 439 30.77 -5.22 -25.70
CA HIS A 439 31.66 -5.72 -26.74
C HIS A 439 32.47 -4.62 -27.43
N LEU A 440 31.94 -3.39 -27.51
CA LEU A 440 32.63 -2.25 -28.11
C LEU A 440 33.80 -1.76 -27.24
N LYS A 441 33.76 -2.04 -25.93
CA LYS A 441 34.86 -1.70 -25.01
C LYS A 441 36.17 -2.43 -25.35
N LEU A 442 36.12 -3.51 -26.13
CA LEU A 442 37.30 -4.24 -26.59
C LEU A 442 38.32 -3.31 -27.26
N VAL A 443 37.86 -2.35 -28.07
CA VAL A 443 38.72 -1.40 -28.79
C VAL A 443 39.59 -0.58 -27.83
N TYR A 444 39.07 -0.26 -26.65
CA TYR A 444 39.78 0.53 -25.63
C TYR A 444 40.74 -0.31 -24.77
N HIS A 445 40.56 -1.63 -24.72
CA HIS A 445 41.38 -2.51 -23.86
C HIS A 445 42.51 -3.20 -24.62
N ILE A 446 42.33 -3.46 -25.91
CA ILE A 446 43.31 -4.17 -26.74
C ILE A 446 44.68 -3.48 -26.80
N PRO A 447 44.81 -2.14 -26.90
CA PRO A 447 46.12 -1.48 -26.92
C PRO A 447 46.92 -1.75 -25.65
N SER A 448 46.27 -1.60 -24.48
CA SER A 448 46.92 -1.88 -23.19
C SER A 448 47.27 -3.36 -23.05
N ALA A 449 46.39 -4.27 -23.48
CA ALA A 449 46.67 -5.71 -23.46
C ALA A 449 47.86 -6.07 -24.37
N TYR A 450 47.93 -5.48 -25.57
CA TYR A 450 49.03 -5.65 -26.51
C TYR A 450 50.36 -5.17 -25.91
N TYR A 451 50.36 -3.98 -25.31
CA TYR A 451 51.52 -3.44 -24.60
C TYR A 451 51.99 -4.38 -23.47
N SER A 452 51.08 -4.89 -22.64
CA SER A 452 51.42 -5.85 -21.59
C SER A 452 51.99 -7.17 -22.13
N CYS A 453 51.58 -7.61 -23.33
CA CYS A 453 52.21 -8.77 -23.98
C CYS A 453 53.67 -8.49 -24.34
N LEU A 454 54.02 -7.28 -24.80
CA LEU A 454 55.40 -6.91 -25.09
C LEU A 454 56.25 -6.88 -23.81
N GLU A 455 55.73 -6.30 -22.72
CA GLU A 455 56.40 -6.32 -21.41
C GLU A 455 56.62 -7.75 -20.90
N GLU A 456 55.63 -8.62 -21.05
CA GLU A 456 55.74 -10.02 -20.66
C GLU A 456 56.82 -10.76 -21.45
N VAL A 457 57.00 -10.46 -22.74
CA VAL A 457 58.09 -11.04 -23.54
C VAL A 457 59.46 -10.55 -23.04
N ILE A 458 59.61 -9.26 -22.76
CA ILE A 458 60.84 -8.71 -22.18
C ILE A 458 61.15 -9.39 -20.84
N ARG A 459 60.14 -9.55 -19.98
CA ARG A 459 60.28 -10.21 -18.68
C ARG A 459 60.73 -11.67 -18.83
N ARG A 460 60.14 -12.41 -19.78
CA ARG A 460 60.50 -13.81 -20.07
C ARG A 460 61.93 -13.95 -20.62
N ARG A 461 62.35 -13.03 -21.49
CA ARG A 461 63.72 -12.97 -21.99
C ARG A 461 64.72 -12.78 -20.85
N SER A 462 64.50 -11.78 -20.00
CA SER A 462 65.37 -11.48 -18.85
C SER A 462 65.45 -12.65 -17.86
N PHE A 463 64.32 -13.34 -17.63
CA PHE A 463 64.30 -14.55 -16.82
C PHE A 463 65.13 -15.68 -17.44
N ALA A 464 64.98 -15.94 -18.74
CA ALA A 464 65.74 -16.97 -19.45
C ALA A 464 67.26 -16.71 -19.41
N ASP A 465 67.68 -15.45 -19.60
CA ASP A 465 69.10 -15.07 -19.49
C ASP A 465 69.63 -15.26 -18.07
N THR A 466 68.86 -14.86 -17.06
CA THR A 466 69.22 -15.05 -15.64
C THR A 466 69.33 -16.54 -15.29
N PHE A 467 68.39 -17.36 -15.79
CA PHE A 467 68.38 -18.80 -15.58
C PHE A 467 69.60 -19.48 -16.22
N ALA A 468 69.95 -19.11 -17.46
CA ALA A 468 71.13 -19.61 -18.15
C ALA A 468 72.43 -19.24 -17.39
N GLN A 469 72.53 -18.01 -16.89
CA GLN A 469 73.68 -17.59 -16.06
C GLN A 469 73.80 -18.41 -14.77
N HIS A 470 72.68 -18.75 -14.11
CA HIS A 470 72.70 -19.60 -12.92
C HIS A 470 73.16 -21.03 -13.25
N ALA A 471 72.67 -21.61 -14.35
CA ALA A 471 73.10 -22.93 -14.81
C ALA A 471 74.60 -22.96 -15.15
N GLN A 472 75.11 -21.91 -15.81
CA GLN A 472 76.53 -21.77 -16.13
C GLN A 472 77.40 -21.69 -14.87
N LYS A 473 77.03 -20.86 -13.89
CA LYS A 473 77.74 -20.77 -12.60
C LYS A 473 77.76 -22.12 -11.86
N PHE A 474 76.66 -22.86 -11.92
CA PHE A 474 76.58 -24.20 -11.34
C PHE A 474 77.51 -25.19 -12.07
N ALA A 475 77.51 -25.19 -13.40
CA ALA A 475 78.41 -26.02 -14.21
C ALA A 475 79.90 -25.72 -13.94
N GLU A 476 80.25 -24.44 -13.80
CA GLU A 476 81.61 -23.99 -13.44
C GLU A 476 82.01 -24.48 -12.04
N SER A 477 81.10 -24.40 -11.07
CA SER A 477 81.31 -24.90 -9.71
C SER A 477 81.55 -26.42 -9.69
N MET A 478 80.73 -27.20 -10.39
CA MET A 478 80.89 -28.65 -10.51
C MET A 478 82.20 -29.02 -11.22
N SER A 479 82.55 -28.28 -12.28
CA SER A 479 83.82 -28.46 -12.99
C SER A 479 85.03 -28.14 -12.11
N ALA A 480 84.94 -27.13 -11.24
CA ALA A 480 85.99 -26.80 -10.28
C ALA A 480 86.18 -27.89 -9.22
N LEU A 481 85.08 -28.43 -8.66
CA LEU A 481 85.13 -29.56 -7.73
C LEU A 481 85.79 -30.79 -8.39
N ARG A 482 85.41 -31.09 -9.64
CA ARG A 482 86.00 -32.18 -10.41
C ARG A 482 87.50 -31.99 -10.65
N ARG A 483 87.94 -30.78 -11.04
CA ARG A 483 89.36 -30.47 -11.24
C ARG A 483 90.17 -30.62 -9.94
N ASN A 484 89.62 -30.18 -8.81
CA ASN A 484 90.29 -30.36 -7.52
C ASN A 484 90.44 -31.84 -7.16
N GLU A 485 89.42 -32.66 -7.42
CA GLU A 485 89.47 -34.11 -7.23
C GLU A 485 90.46 -34.78 -8.20
N GLU A 486 90.51 -34.36 -9.47
CA GLU A 486 91.51 -34.86 -10.43
C GLU A 486 92.93 -34.56 -9.96
N VAL A 487 93.19 -33.35 -9.48
CA VAL A 487 94.49 -32.98 -8.90
C VAL A 487 94.80 -33.82 -7.66
N ALA A 488 93.81 -34.07 -6.79
CA ALA A 488 94.00 -34.92 -5.61
C ALA A 488 94.36 -36.37 -6.01
N ARG A 489 93.67 -36.93 -7.02
CA ARG A 489 93.96 -38.27 -7.55
C ARG A 489 95.33 -38.34 -8.24
N GLN A 490 95.68 -37.35 -9.05
CA GLN A 490 97.00 -37.28 -9.69
C GLN A 490 98.13 -37.16 -8.68
N ASN A 491 97.97 -36.33 -7.64
CA ASN A 491 98.94 -36.20 -6.57
C ASN A 491 99.09 -37.52 -5.80
N PHE A 492 97.99 -38.26 -5.59
CA PHE A 492 98.03 -39.60 -5.00
C PHE A 492 98.77 -40.60 -5.91
N GLU A 493 98.45 -40.63 -7.19
CA GLU A 493 99.11 -41.49 -8.18
C GLU A 493 100.62 -41.21 -8.24
N GLN A 494 101.03 -39.95 -8.39
CA GLN A 494 102.45 -39.55 -8.41
C GLN A 494 103.19 -39.94 -7.14
N LYS A 495 102.57 -39.79 -5.97
CA LYS A 495 103.21 -40.09 -4.68
C LYS A 495 103.47 -41.59 -4.50
N TYR A 496 102.64 -42.45 -5.05
CA TYR A 496 102.71 -43.91 -4.90
C TYR A 496 103.08 -44.64 -6.20
N GLU A 497 103.57 -43.89 -7.18
CA GLU A 497 103.95 -44.38 -8.50
C GLU A 497 105.05 -45.45 -8.39
N GLY A 498 104.83 -46.63 -8.99
CA GLY A 498 105.76 -47.76 -8.94
C GLY A 498 105.76 -48.59 -7.64
N LEU A 499 105.02 -48.19 -6.60
CA LEU A 499 104.91 -48.94 -5.33
C LEU A 499 103.69 -49.85 -5.26
N LEU A 500 102.63 -49.54 -6.01
CA LEU A 500 101.37 -50.28 -5.97
C LEU A 500 101.30 -51.32 -7.12
N PRO A 501 101.04 -52.61 -6.82
CA PRO A 501 100.78 -53.63 -7.85
C PRO A 501 99.52 -53.32 -8.65
N GLN A 502 99.52 -53.66 -9.94
CA GLN A 502 98.43 -53.34 -10.88
C GLN A 502 97.10 -53.99 -10.47
N GLU A 503 97.15 -55.20 -9.90
CA GLU A 503 95.97 -55.94 -9.45
C GLU A 503 95.21 -55.17 -8.36
N LEU A 504 95.94 -54.46 -7.48
CA LEU A 504 95.36 -53.68 -6.38
C LEU A 504 94.72 -52.38 -6.89
N ILE A 505 95.36 -51.70 -7.85
CA ILE A 505 94.83 -50.48 -8.49
C ILE A 505 93.51 -50.78 -9.21
N LEU A 506 93.42 -51.92 -9.89
CA LEU A 506 92.20 -52.37 -10.56
C LEU A 506 91.13 -52.80 -9.55
N ALA A 507 91.48 -53.59 -8.53
CA ALA A 507 90.54 -54.09 -7.54
C ALA A 507 89.89 -52.97 -6.71
N LEU A 508 90.66 -51.96 -6.32
CA LEU A 508 90.16 -50.79 -5.59
C LEU A 508 89.65 -49.68 -6.52
N LYS A 509 89.71 -49.88 -7.84
CA LYS A 509 89.21 -48.96 -8.88
C LYS A 509 89.85 -47.57 -8.83
N LEU A 510 91.12 -47.49 -8.44
CA LEU A 510 91.85 -46.22 -8.32
C LEU A 510 92.13 -45.57 -9.69
N HIS A 511 92.02 -46.34 -10.78
CA HIS A 511 92.18 -45.89 -12.17
C HIS A 511 90.95 -45.15 -12.75
N LEU A 512 89.81 -45.12 -12.04
CA LEU A 512 88.60 -44.49 -12.56
C LEU A 512 88.71 -42.97 -12.52
N ALA A 513 88.30 -42.32 -13.61
CA ALA A 513 88.20 -40.87 -13.65
C ALA A 513 87.08 -40.35 -12.73
N PRO A 514 87.18 -39.11 -12.21
CA PRO A 514 86.08 -38.48 -11.50
C PRO A 514 84.84 -38.30 -12.40
N PRO A 515 83.62 -38.43 -11.84
CA PRO A 515 82.38 -38.31 -12.60
C PRO A 515 82.25 -36.92 -13.24
N ILE A 516 81.60 -36.86 -14.40
CA ILE A 516 81.32 -35.62 -15.14
C ILE A 516 79.88 -35.18 -14.84
N CYS A 517 79.68 -33.88 -14.66
CA CYS A 517 78.35 -33.27 -14.56
C CYS A 517 78.16 -32.37 -15.78
N GLU A 518 77.17 -32.70 -16.62
CA GLU A 518 76.80 -31.92 -17.80
C GLU A 518 75.50 -31.19 -17.51
N VAL A 519 75.49 -29.87 -17.75
CA VAL A 519 74.32 -29.02 -17.57
C VAL A 519 73.95 -28.42 -18.92
N HIS A 520 72.72 -28.67 -19.33
CA HIS A 520 72.18 -28.17 -20.59
C HIS A 520 71.01 -27.24 -20.33
N VAL A 521 71.04 -26.05 -20.95
CA VAL A 521 69.93 -25.09 -20.97
C VAL A 521 69.53 -24.89 -22.43
N SER A 522 68.23 -24.98 -22.70
CA SER A 522 67.72 -24.69 -24.04
C SER A 522 68.01 -23.25 -24.45
N PRO A 523 68.25 -22.97 -25.75
CA PRO A 523 68.48 -21.62 -26.24
C PRO A 523 67.35 -20.66 -25.86
N ASN A 524 67.70 -19.40 -25.60
CA ASN A 524 66.71 -18.37 -25.30
C ASN A 524 66.00 -17.93 -26.60
N GLU A 525 64.89 -18.59 -26.93
CA GLU A 525 64.07 -18.29 -28.11
C GLU A 525 63.52 -16.84 -28.10
N TYR A 526 63.39 -16.20 -26.94
CA TYR A 526 62.95 -14.81 -26.83
C TYR A 526 64.03 -13.80 -27.25
N SER A 527 65.30 -14.20 -27.28
CA SER A 527 66.40 -13.33 -27.73
C SER A 527 66.33 -13.04 -29.22
N GLU A 528 65.74 -13.95 -30.01
CA GLU A 528 65.54 -13.77 -31.46
C GLU A 528 64.49 -12.69 -31.77
N MET A 529 63.55 -12.44 -30.85
CA MET A 529 62.50 -11.44 -31.01
C MET A 529 63.02 -10.00 -30.85
N ASN A 530 64.14 -9.82 -30.15
CA ASN A 530 64.83 -8.54 -29.94
C ASN A 530 63.92 -7.33 -29.56
N ILE A 531 62.89 -7.56 -28.74
CA ILE A 531 62.01 -6.50 -28.23
C ILE A 531 62.72 -5.80 -27.07
N SER A 532 62.84 -4.47 -27.12
CA SER A 532 63.41 -3.65 -26.04
C SER A 532 62.34 -2.91 -25.24
N GLU A 533 62.69 -2.46 -24.03
CA GLU A 533 61.81 -1.59 -23.21
C GLU A 533 61.45 -0.28 -23.94
N ALA A 534 62.36 0.25 -24.76
CA ALA A 534 62.09 1.45 -25.56
C ALA A 534 61.10 1.19 -26.71
N ASP A 535 61.06 -0.05 -27.21
CA ASP A 535 60.11 -0.44 -28.26
C ASP A 535 58.73 -0.72 -27.66
N ALA A 536 58.67 -1.34 -26.48
CA ALA A 536 57.42 -1.47 -25.72
C ALA A 536 56.84 -0.09 -25.39
N LYS A 537 57.63 0.85 -24.84
CA LYS A 537 57.18 2.21 -24.50
C LYS A 537 56.64 3.00 -25.69
N ARG A 538 57.14 2.75 -26.91
CA ARG A 538 56.61 3.37 -28.14
C ARG A 538 55.22 2.86 -28.53
N GLN A 539 54.80 1.73 -27.97
CA GLN A 539 53.52 1.07 -28.20
C GLN A 539 52.53 1.29 -27.04
N GLN A 540 52.89 2.15 -26.08
CA GLN A 540 52.02 2.52 -24.98
C GLN A 540 50.90 3.44 -25.49
N PRO A 541 49.61 3.15 -25.19
CA PRO A 541 48.48 3.95 -25.66
C PRO A 541 48.46 5.37 -25.10
#